data_AF-A0A7V9CV14-F1
#
_entry.id   AF-A0A7V9CV14-F1
#
_cell.length_a   1.000
_cell.length_b   1.000
_cell.length_c   1.000
_cell.angle_alpha   90.00
_cell.angle_beta   90.00
_cell.angle_gamma   90.00
#
_symmetry.space_group_name_H-M   'P 1'
#
loop_
_entity.id
_entity.type
_entity.pdbx_description
1 polymer ?
#
loop_
_entity_poly.entity_id
_entity_poly.type
_entity_poly.pdbx_seq_one_letter_code
_entity_poly.pdbx_strand_id
1 'polypeptide(L)'
;MLGLWQQDIEWLEAISQDEDARALFLRMATLSQEGRLEPFLTELARDDELDDQTKGTVAELAGHEAFLLAVADYLRETRVLH
;
A
#
# COMPACT_ATOMS: atom_id res chain seq x y z
N MET A 1 -12.79 -18.46 -11.31
CA MET A 1 -11.66 -17.72 -11.91
C MET A 1 -12.02 -16.28 -12.23
N LEU A 2 -13.12 -15.98 -12.94
CA LEU A 2 -13.55 -14.59 -13.20
C LEU A 2 -13.89 -13.77 -11.93
N GLY A 3 -14.51 -14.39 -10.92
CA GLY A 3 -14.91 -13.67 -9.70
C GLY A 3 -13.77 -13.18 -8.81
N LEU A 4 -12.61 -13.86 -8.81
CA LEU A 4 -11.42 -13.43 -8.05
C LEU A 4 -10.80 -12.19 -8.70
N TRP A 5 -10.69 -12.20 -10.04
CA TRP A 5 -10.17 -11.06 -10.80
C TRP A 5 -11.04 -9.80 -10.64
N GLN A 6 -12.35 -9.98 -10.55
CA GLN A 6 -13.26 -8.86 -10.33
C GLN A 6 -13.07 -8.24 -8.94
N GLN A 7 -12.92 -9.09 -7.90
CA GLN A 7 -12.62 -8.62 -6.55
C GLN A 7 -11.26 -7.92 -6.47
N ASP A 8 -10.23 -8.48 -7.09
CA ASP A 8 -8.89 -7.88 -7.08
C ASP A 8 -8.89 -6.48 -7.73
N ILE A 9 -9.63 -6.29 -8.82
CA ILE A 9 -9.78 -4.97 -9.47
C ILE A 9 -10.61 -4.01 -8.61
N GLU A 10 -11.69 -4.47 -7.99
CA GLU A 10 -12.51 -3.63 -7.07
C GLU A 10 -11.68 -3.14 -5.87
N TRP A 11 -10.81 -3.99 -5.32
CA TRP A 11 -9.87 -3.61 -4.26
C TRP A 11 -8.84 -2.59 -4.73
N LEU A 12 -8.26 -2.75 -5.92
CA LEU A 12 -7.32 -1.80 -6.50
C LEU A 12 -7.97 -0.43 -6.75
N GLU A 13 -9.21 -0.41 -7.24
CA GLU A 13 -9.99 0.82 -7.40
C GLU A 13 -10.31 1.48 -6.05
N ALA A 14 -10.66 0.70 -5.03
CA ALA A 14 -10.89 1.24 -3.69
C ALA A 14 -9.62 1.92 -3.13
N ILE A 15 -8.44 1.32 -3.33
CA ILE A 15 -7.16 1.94 -2.96
C ILE A 15 -6.89 3.19 -3.80
N SER A 16 -7.23 3.20 -5.09
CA SER A 16 -7.02 4.36 -5.97
C SER A 16 -7.87 5.57 -5.60
N GLN A 17 -9.10 5.34 -5.12
CA GLN A 17 -10.05 6.39 -4.76
C GLN A 17 -9.78 6.99 -3.36
N ASP A 18 -9.07 6.26 -2.49
CA ASP A 18 -8.64 6.75 -1.18
C ASP A 18 -7.27 7.41 -1.29
N GLU A 19 -7.22 8.74 -1.15
CA GLU A 19 -6.00 9.53 -1.33
C GLU A 19 -4.91 9.17 -0.30
N ASP A 20 -5.30 8.89 0.95
CA ASP A 20 -4.38 8.55 2.03
C ASP A 20 -3.80 7.15 1.83
N ALA A 21 -4.65 6.17 1.51
CA ALA A 21 -4.22 4.82 1.18
C ALA A 21 -3.29 4.82 -0.04
N ARG A 22 -3.68 5.53 -1.10
CA ARG A 22 -2.87 5.70 -2.31
C ARG A 22 -1.50 6.30 -2.00
N ALA A 23 -1.45 7.37 -1.22
CA ALA A 23 -0.19 8.01 -0.82
C ALA A 23 0.69 7.06 0.00
N LEU A 24 0.10 6.30 0.93
CA LEU A 24 0.78 5.33 1.76
C LEU A 24 1.40 4.20 0.92
N PHE A 25 0.64 3.58 0.02
CA PHE A 25 1.13 2.51 -0.87
C PHE A 25 2.28 2.98 -1.77
N LEU A 26 2.14 4.16 -2.40
CA LEU A 26 3.20 4.73 -3.24
C LEU A 26 4.47 5.06 -2.44
N ARG A 27 4.31 5.55 -1.20
CA ARG A 27 5.43 5.82 -0.29
C ARG A 27 6.12 4.53 0.12
N MET A 28 5.38 3.50 0.53
CA MET A 28 5.95 2.20 0.91
C MET A 28 6.67 1.52 -0.25
N ALA A 29 6.10 1.56 -1.47
CA ALA A 29 6.77 1.03 -2.66
C ALA A 29 8.10 1.73 -2.94
N THR A 30 8.12 3.07 -2.83
CA THR A 30 9.36 3.86 -2.99
C THR A 30 10.40 3.50 -1.93
N LEU A 31 9.99 3.44 -0.66
CA LEU A 31 10.88 3.08 0.45
C LEU A 31 11.39 1.63 0.34
N SER A 32 10.58 0.70 -0.18
CA SER A 32 11.02 -0.67 -0.46
C SER A 32 12.15 -0.69 -1.49
N GLN A 33 11.97 0.01 -2.62
CA GLN A 33 12.98 0.11 -3.67
C GLN A 33 14.27 0.79 -3.20
N GLU A 34 14.17 1.74 -2.28
CA GLU A 34 15.32 2.42 -1.67
C GLU A 34 16.00 1.62 -0.55
N GLY A 35 15.43 0.48 -0.12
CA GLY A 35 15.91 -0.27 1.05
C GLY A 35 15.70 0.48 2.38
N ARG A 36 14.72 1.38 2.44
CA ARG A 36 14.43 2.26 3.58
C ARG A 36 13.09 1.97 4.27
N LEU A 37 12.47 0.83 3.95
CA LEU A 37 11.18 0.44 4.51
C LEU A 37 11.28 0.08 6.00
N GLU A 38 12.33 -0.61 6.43
CA GLU A 38 12.55 -0.95 7.85
C GLU A 38 12.65 0.27 8.78
N PRO A 39 13.47 1.30 8.47
CA PRO A 39 13.48 2.54 9.26
C PRO A 39 12.10 3.19 9.36
N PHE A 40 11.31 3.19 8.28
CA PHE A 40 9.96 3.73 8.29
C PHE A 40 9.03 2.95 9.22
N LEU A 41 9.05 1.61 9.18
CA LEU A 41 8.26 0.78 10.08
C LEU A 41 8.67 0.96 11.55
N THR A 42 9.95 1.20 11.79
CA THR A 42 10.49 1.46 13.14
C THR A 42 9.94 2.78 13.71
N GLU A 43 9.86 3.83 12.88
CA GLU A 43 9.22 5.10 13.27
C GLU A 43 7.72 4.94 13.46
N LEU A 44 7.04 4.25 12.53
CA LEU A 44 5.59 3.97 12.60
C LEU A 44 5.21 3.23 13.88
N ALA A 45 6.03 2.28 14.33
CA ALA A 45 5.80 1.54 15.57
C ALA A 45 5.74 2.45 16.81
N ARG A 46 6.46 3.59 16.78
CA ARG A 46 6.54 4.57 17.88
C ARG A 46 5.47 5.65 17.80
N ASP A 47 4.65 5.66 16.77
CA ASP A 47 3.60 6.65 16.58
C ASP A 47 2.42 6.38 17.52
N ASP A 48 2.28 7.15 18.60
CA ASP A 48 1.22 6.95 19.59
C ASP A 48 -0.17 7.39 19.09
N GLU A 49 -0.27 8.04 17.93
CA GLU A 49 -1.55 8.44 17.32
C GLU A 49 -2.22 7.27 16.57
N LEU A 50 -1.45 6.26 16.19
CA LEU A 50 -1.94 5.07 15.50
C LEU A 50 -2.15 3.90 16.45
N ASP A 51 -3.28 3.22 16.29
CA ASP A 51 -3.53 1.97 17.02
C ASP A 51 -2.65 0.82 16.49
N ASP A 52 -2.48 -0.19 17.35
CA ASP A 52 -1.67 -1.38 17.04
C ASP A 52 -2.20 -2.16 15.83
N GLN A 53 -3.50 -2.08 15.55
CA GLN A 53 -4.12 -2.74 14.42
C GLN A 53 -3.66 -2.11 13.09
N THR A 54 -3.64 -0.79 13.03
CA THR A 54 -3.19 -0.02 11.87
C THR A 54 -1.70 -0.25 11.64
N LYS A 55 -0.88 -0.15 12.70
CA LYS A 55 0.56 -0.46 12.63
C LYS A 55 0.84 -1.88 12.14
N GLY A 56 0.10 -2.86 12.66
CA GLY A 56 0.20 -4.26 12.26
C GLY A 56 -0.12 -4.47 10.78
N THR A 57 -1.20 -3.85 10.29
CA THR A 57 -1.61 -3.92 8.89
C THR A 57 -0.53 -3.35 7.97
N VAL A 58 0.04 -2.19 8.32
CA VAL A 58 1.10 -1.57 7.51
C VAL A 58 2.36 -2.42 7.51
N ALA A 59 2.74 -3.01 8.64
CA ALA A 59 3.89 -3.91 8.73
C ALA A 59 3.69 -5.18 7.89
N GLU A 60 2.49 -5.75 7.87
CA GLU A 60 2.14 -6.90 7.03
C GLU A 60 2.28 -6.56 5.54
N LEU A 61 1.69 -5.43 5.11
CA LEU A 61 1.79 -4.98 3.72
C LEU A 61 3.23 -4.70 3.31
N ALA A 62 4.01 -4.09 4.20
CA ALA A 62 5.43 -3.82 3.99
C ALA A 62 6.28 -5.08 3.83
N GLY A 63 5.87 -6.21 4.41
CA GLY A 63 6.52 -7.51 4.21
C GLY A 63 6.36 -8.10 2.80
N HIS A 64 5.47 -7.55 1.98
CA HIS A 64 5.13 -8.06 0.65
C HIS A 64 5.58 -7.11 -0.46
N GLU A 65 6.89 -7.03 -0.71
CA GLU A 65 7.46 -6.11 -1.71
C GLU A 65 6.82 -6.24 -3.09
N ALA A 66 6.70 -7.45 -3.63
CA ALA A 66 6.11 -7.66 -4.96
C ALA A 66 4.67 -7.13 -5.06
N PHE A 67 3.90 -7.23 -3.98
CA PHE A 67 2.55 -6.69 -3.90
C PHE A 67 2.58 -5.15 -3.90
N LEU A 68 3.41 -4.54 -3.06
CA LEU A 68 3.56 -3.08 -3.02
C LEU A 68 3.91 -2.48 -4.38
N LEU A 69 4.83 -3.13 -5.11
CA LEU A 69 5.24 -2.68 -6.44
C LEU A 69 4.11 -2.81 -7.46
N ALA A 70 3.39 -3.93 -7.46
CA ALA A 70 2.26 -4.14 -8.37
C ALA A 70 1.13 -3.11 -8.14
N VAL A 71 0.78 -2.83 -6.87
CA VAL A 71 -0.21 -1.81 -6.53
C VAL A 71 0.29 -0.42 -6.92
N ALA A 72 1.57 -0.11 -6.69
CA ALA A 72 2.14 1.18 -7.06
C ALA A 72 2.15 1.40 -8.58
N ASP A 73 2.42 0.36 -9.37
CA ASP A 73 2.38 0.43 -10.83
C ASP A 73 0.94 0.66 -11.33
N TYR A 74 -0.04 -0.06 -10.77
CA TYR A 74 -1.45 0.21 -11.02
C TYR A 74 -1.78 1.69 -10.76
N LEU A 75 -1.53 2.19 -9.56
CA LEU A 75 -1.85 3.57 -9.13
C LEU A 75 -1.15 4.67 -9.94
N ARG A 76 -0.04 4.35 -10.62
CA ARG A 76 0.68 5.28 -11.52
C ARG A 76 0.11 5.25 -12.92
N GLU A 77 -0.24 4.07 -13.42
CA GLU A 77 -0.70 3.86 -14.79
C GLU A 77 -2.20 4.16 -14.96
N THR A 78 -3.01 3.95 -13.94
CA THR A 78 -4.46 4.20 -13.96
C THR A 78 -4.79 5.55 -13.32
N ARG A 79 -4.72 6.62 -14.12
CA ARG A 79 -5.11 7.99 -13.70
C ARG A 79 -6.40 8.51 -14.34
N VAL A 80 -6.98 7.79 -15.30
CA VAL A 80 -7.92 8.35 -16.29
C VAL A 80 -9.32 7.73 -16.25
N LEU A 81 -9.53 6.64 -15.50
CA LEU A 81 -10.83 5.97 -15.39
C LEU A 81 -11.40 6.20 -13.99
N HIS A 82 -11.85 7.42 -13.71
CA HIS A 82 -12.69 7.71 -12.54
C HIS A 82 -13.96 8.40 -13.00
#